data_AF-A0A8U0M0C2-F1
#
_entry.id   AF-A0A8U0M0C2-F1
#
_cell.length_a   1.000
_cell.length_b   1.000
_cell.length_c   1.000
_cell.angle_alpha   90.00
_cell.angle_beta   90.00
_cell.angle_gamma   90.00
#
_symmetry.space_group_name_H-M   'P 1'
#
loop_
_entity.id
_entity.type
_entity.pdbx_description
1 polymer ?
#
loop_
_entity_poly.entity_id
_entity_poly.type
_entity_poly.pdbx_seq_one_letter_code
_entity_poly.pdbx_strand_id
1 'polypeptide(L)'
;MKAVVYIILFSCCSINSLYAQSDSIRTEYQTEDAKFSAEELKRFFRYITRANVEEKTLIKLGFWPGGDRGSFSEVYRLRAGLNTEIAVEHKVSPSFSVLGGLDGYWRYALNRRPTGSLPAGFDPDFIRTVVQMNSLEVHYKAGVRYYYNMARRIKQGKSANNFSGNYFSAVWSSPVKQFQSTHLYNWRDGSLFKSIENYRLANGIDTGRLTILYGVQRRLGRFGYVDVSAGPEVFYRTGANPQAALQLNALIGFGW
;
A
#
# COMPACT_ATOMS: atom_id res chain seq x y z
N MET A 1 -90.28 -16.17 -30.91
CA MET A 1 -89.79 -15.49 -29.68
C MET A 1 -89.18 -16.58 -28.81
N LYS A 2 -87.86 -16.54 -28.58
CA LYS A 2 -87.28 -16.14 -27.28
C LYS A 2 -87.80 -17.07 -26.16
N ALA A 3 -87.02 -17.84 -25.41
CA ALA A 3 -85.60 -17.85 -25.14
C ALA A 3 -85.34 -19.06 -24.20
N VAL A 4 -84.18 -19.71 -24.36
CA VAL A 4 -83.38 -20.30 -23.26
C VAL A 4 -84.04 -21.48 -22.53
N VAL A 5 -83.89 -22.75 -22.94
CA VAL A 5 -82.73 -23.48 -23.48
C VAL A 5 -81.59 -23.62 -22.45
N TYR A 6 -81.43 -24.87 -21.95
CA TYR A 6 -80.25 -25.49 -21.31
C TYR A 6 -79.82 -25.10 -19.88
N ILE A 7 -80.51 -25.55 -18.81
CA ILE A 7 -79.84 -25.87 -17.51
C ILE A 7 -80.45 -27.09 -16.77
N ILE A 8 -81.07 -28.06 -17.45
CA ILE A 8 -81.52 -29.30 -16.77
C ILE A 8 -81.33 -30.51 -17.70
N LEU A 9 -80.08 -30.80 -18.05
CA LEU A 9 -79.68 -32.05 -18.70
C LEU A 9 -78.16 -32.15 -18.69
N PHE A 10 -77.58 -32.37 -17.50
CA PHE A 10 -76.34 -33.13 -17.31
C PHE A 10 -76.10 -33.33 -15.79
N SER A 11 -77.08 -33.96 -15.13
CA SER A 11 -76.73 -34.94 -14.10
C SER A 11 -76.04 -36.11 -14.81
N CYS A 12 -75.00 -36.65 -14.17
CA CYS A 12 -74.36 -37.96 -14.42
C CYS A 12 -72.94 -38.03 -15.04
N CYS A 13 -72.14 -36.96 -15.11
CA CYS A 13 -70.71 -37.09 -15.50
C CYS A 13 -69.71 -36.28 -14.64
N SER A 14 -69.87 -36.24 -13.32
CA SER A 14 -68.86 -35.66 -12.42
C SER A 14 -68.68 -36.43 -11.11
N ILE A 15 -68.95 -37.73 -11.14
CA ILE A 15 -68.44 -38.69 -10.15
C ILE A 15 -67.27 -39.38 -10.84
N ASN A 16 -66.05 -38.85 -10.72
CA ASN A 16 -64.75 -39.53 -10.90
C ASN A 16 -63.61 -38.50 -11.07
N SER A 17 -63.34 -37.67 -10.07
CA SER A 17 -62.05 -36.94 -9.97
C SER A 17 -61.91 -36.14 -8.66
N LEU A 18 -62.17 -36.77 -7.52
CA LEU A 18 -61.69 -36.27 -6.23
C LEU A 18 -61.05 -37.41 -5.40
N TYR A 19 -60.22 -38.21 -6.06
CA TYR A 19 -58.95 -38.66 -5.48
C TYR A 19 -57.87 -37.72 -6.03
N ALA A 20 -57.84 -36.50 -5.51
CA ALA A 20 -56.77 -35.55 -5.78
C ALA A 20 -56.10 -35.22 -4.45
N GLN A 21 -54.99 -35.93 -4.24
CA GLN A 21 -53.80 -35.38 -3.59
C GLN A 21 -53.90 -35.14 -2.08
N SER A 22 -53.80 -36.24 -1.32
CA SER A 22 -53.14 -36.23 -0.01
C SER A 22 -51.61 -36.14 -0.20
N ASP A 23 -51.15 -35.06 -0.81
CA ASP A 23 -49.74 -34.69 -0.74
C ASP A 23 -49.71 -33.29 -0.13
N SER A 24 -49.82 -33.25 1.20
CA SER A 24 -49.15 -32.19 1.94
C SER A 24 -47.66 -32.37 1.65
N ILE A 25 -47.18 -31.79 0.56
CA ILE A 25 -45.77 -31.47 0.41
C ILE A 25 -45.49 -30.53 1.57
N ARG A 26 -45.07 -31.13 2.68
CA ARG A 26 -44.45 -30.43 3.78
C ARG A 26 -43.17 -29.90 3.15
N THR A 27 -43.22 -28.66 2.67
CA THR A 27 -42.03 -27.88 2.39
C THR A 27 -41.33 -27.73 3.73
N GLU A 28 -40.54 -28.74 4.09
CA GLU A 28 -39.43 -28.52 5.00
C GLU A 28 -38.58 -27.48 4.31
N TYR A 29 -38.74 -26.22 4.72
CA TYR A 29 -37.68 -25.25 4.62
C TYR A 29 -36.54 -25.87 5.42
N GLN A 30 -35.71 -26.66 4.74
CA GLN A 30 -34.34 -26.83 5.16
C GLN A 30 -33.85 -25.40 5.28
N THR A 31 -33.77 -24.96 6.53
CA THR A 31 -33.01 -23.78 6.87
C THR A 31 -31.62 -24.19 6.44
N GLU A 32 -31.22 -23.79 5.22
CA GLU A 32 -29.86 -23.94 4.77
C GLU A 32 -29.06 -23.30 5.89
N ASP A 33 -28.41 -24.15 6.69
CA ASP A 33 -27.44 -23.72 7.67
C ASP A 33 -26.57 -22.74 6.92
N ALA A 34 -26.55 -21.47 7.35
CA ALA A 34 -25.80 -20.38 6.75
C ALA A 34 -24.28 -20.57 6.96
N LYS A 35 -23.81 -21.81 6.82
CA LYS A 35 -22.42 -22.21 6.78
C LYS A 35 -21.95 -21.90 5.38
N PHE A 36 -21.41 -20.69 5.23
CA PHE A 36 -20.65 -20.29 4.06
C PHE A 36 -19.76 -21.44 3.59
N SER A 37 -20.01 -21.94 2.38
CA SER A 37 -19.20 -23.00 1.81
C SER A 37 -17.79 -22.46 1.54
N ALA A 38 -16.78 -23.34 1.59
CA ALA A 38 -15.41 -22.96 1.25
C ALA A 38 -15.30 -22.39 -0.18
N GLU A 39 -16.19 -22.79 -1.07
CA GLU A 39 -16.25 -22.30 -2.46
C GLU A 39 -16.81 -20.88 -2.56
N GLU A 40 -17.86 -20.56 -1.81
CA GLU A 40 -18.41 -19.19 -1.74
C GLU A 40 -17.40 -18.23 -1.13
N LEU A 41 -16.75 -18.62 -0.03
CA LEU A 41 -15.68 -17.85 0.58
C LEU A 41 -14.54 -17.60 -0.41
N LYS A 42 -14.12 -18.63 -1.15
CA LYS A 42 -13.10 -18.52 -2.22
C LYS A 42 -13.56 -17.60 -3.36
N ARG A 43 -14.83 -17.65 -3.78
CA ARG A 43 -15.41 -16.77 -4.81
C ARG A 43 -15.45 -15.32 -4.33
N PHE A 44 -15.87 -15.09 -3.10
CA PHE A 44 -15.88 -13.79 -2.44
C PHE A 44 -14.47 -13.19 -2.34
N PHE A 45 -13.50 -13.97 -1.88
CA PHE A 45 -12.10 -13.54 -1.85
C PHE A 45 -11.58 -13.18 -3.25
N ARG A 46 -11.85 -14.02 -4.27
CA ARG A 46 -11.44 -13.72 -5.66
C ARG A 46 -12.08 -12.45 -6.21
N TYR A 47 -13.34 -12.19 -5.84
CA TYR A 47 -14.05 -10.98 -6.21
C TYR A 47 -13.39 -9.74 -5.57
N ILE A 48 -13.15 -9.78 -4.26
CA ILE A 48 -12.51 -8.68 -3.53
C ILE A 48 -11.09 -8.45 -4.03
N THR A 49 -10.29 -9.49 -4.21
CA THR A 49 -8.89 -9.34 -4.65
C THR A 49 -8.74 -9.17 -6.16
N ARG A 50 -9.85 -9.13 -6.91
CA ARG A 50 -9.88 -9.12 -8.38
C ARG A 50 -8.93 -10.15 -9.00
N ALA A 51 -8.87 -11.33 -8.41
CA ALA A 51 -7.88 -12.34 -8.77
C ALA A 51 -7.99 -12.76 -10.25
N ASN A 52 -9.16 -12.63 -10.86
CA ASN A 52 -9.45 -13.06 -12.23
C ASN A 52 -9.50 -11.92 -13.25
N VAL A 53 -9.18 -10.68 -12.86
CA VAL A 53 -9.14 -9.53 -13.78
C VAL A 53 -7.71 -9.31 -14.23
N GLU A 54 -7.49 -9.20 -15.54
CA GLU A 54 -6.20 -8.81 -16.09
C GLU A 54 -5.95 -7.30 -15.95
N GLU A 55 -4.73 -6.95 -15.57
CA GLU A 55 -4.29 -5.58 -15.34
C GLU A 55 -2.86 -5.43 -15.87
N LYS A 56 -2.68 -4.55 -16.86
CA LYS A 56 -1.37 -4.29 -17.48
C LYS A 56 -0.67 -3.07 -16.90
N THR A 57 -1.42 -2.11 -16.40
CA THR A 57 -0.89 -0.89 -15.79
C THR A 57 -1.48 -0.74 -14.40
N LEU A 58 -0.66 -0.25 -13.48
CA LEU A 58 -1.04 0.04 -12.12
C LEU A 58 -0.45 1.37 -11.71
N ILE A 59 -1.30 2.35 -11.44
CA ILE A 59 -0.86 3.59 -10.80
C ILE A 59 -0.91 3.38 -9.29
N LYS A 60 0.17 3.66 -8.59
CA LYS A 60 0.34 3.42 -7.16
C LYS A 60 0.40 4.74 -6.42
N LEU A 61 -0.47 4.89 -5.42
CA LEU A 61 -0.39 5.89 -4.39
C LEU A 61 -0.25 5.18 -3.06
N GLY A 62 0.94 5.19 -2.48
CA GLY A 62 1.25 4.45 -1.25
C GLY A 62 1.71 5.37 -0.13
N PHE A 63 1.51 4.93 1.11
CA PHE A 63 2.14 5.55 2.26
C PHE A 63 2.54 4.52 3.31
N TRP A 64 3.54 4.85 4.11
CA TRP A 64 4.03 4.04 5.21
C TRP A 64 4.58 4.91 6.35
N PRO A 65 4.15 4.70 7.60
CA PRO A 65 4.81 5.35 8.74
C PRO A 65 6.27 4.92 8.80
N GLY A 66 7.18 5.87 8.59
CA GLY A 66 8.61 5.65 8.63
C GLY A 66 9.22 6.19 9.92
N GLY A 67 9.92 5.35 10.67
CA GLY A 67 10.93 5.83 11.62
C GLY A 67 12.17 6.31 10.86
N ASP A 68 12.86 7.32 11.38
CA ASP A 68 14.18 7.67 10.85
C ASP A 68 15.21 6.57 11.18
N ARG A 69 16.16 6.29 10.28
CA ARG A 69 17.14 5.19 10.37
C ARG A 69 18.37 5.53 11.23
N GLY A 70 18.41 6.72 11.85
CA GLY A 70 19.55 7.14 12.67
C GLY A 70 19.51 6.59 14.09
N SER A 71 20.69 6.43 14.71
CA SER A 71 20.80 6.00 16.10
C SER A 71 19.93 6.86 17.02
N PHE A 72 19.17 6.20 17.89
CA PHE A 72 18.57 6.82 19.08
C PHE A 72 19.70 7.23 20.02
N SER A 73 20.37 8.34 19.73
CA SER A 73 21.19 9.00 20.73
C SER A 73 20.28 9.76 21.70
N GLU A 74 20.75 9.99 22.92
CA GLU A 74 20.06 10.76 23.98
C GLU A 74 19.60 12.17 23.53
N VAL A 75 20.10 12.63 22.38
CA VAL A 75 19.81 13.92 21.77
C VAL A 75 18.40 13.96 21.15
N TYR A 76 17.80 12.84 20.73
CA TYR A 76 16.53 12.84 19.99
C TYR A 76 15.37 12.32 20.86
N ARG A 77 14.37 13.18 21.15
CA ARG A 77 13.19 12.84 21.98
C ARG A 77 12.06 12.23 21.18
N LEU A 78 11.88 12.65 19.94
CA LEU A 78 10.87 12.12 19.02
C LEU A 78 11.40 12.19 17.59
N ARG A 79 11.27 11.08 16.87
CA ARG A 79 11.40 11.06 15.41
C ARG A 79 10.18 10.36 14.84
N ALA A 80 9.47 11.06 13.98
CA ALA A 80 8.36 10.50 13.22
C ALA A 80 8.60 10.78 11.75
N GLY A 81 8.05 9.93 10.90
CA GLY A 81 8.19 10.10 9.47
C GLY A 81 7.06 9.41 8.74
N LEU A 82 6.87 9.87 7.51
CA LEU A 82 5.91 9.33 6.58
C LEU A 82 6.63 9.16 5.25
N ASN A 83 6.67 7.93 4.77
CA ASN A 83 7.09 7.63 3.41
C ASN A 83 5.84 7.66 2.55
N THR A 84 5.91 8.30 1.40
CA THR A 84 4.87 8.31 0.39
C THR A 84 5.45 7.87 -0.94
N GLU A 85 4.59 7.29 -1.77
CA GLU A 85 4.93 6.81 -3.09
C GLU A 85 3.88 7.28 -4.08
N ILE A 86 4.35 7.78 -5.22
CA ILE A 86 3.57 7.93 -6.43
C ILE A 86 4.32 7.21 -7.55
N ALA A 87 3.78 6.09 -8.04
CA ALA A 87 4.46 5.32 -9.07
C ALA A 87 3.52 4.78 -10.14
N VAL A 88 4.07 4.45 -11.29
CA VAL A 88 3.38 3.73 -12.35
C VAL A 88 4.14 2.44 -12.60
N GLU A 89 3.46 1.32 -12.52
CA GLU A 89 3.97 0.01 -12.87
C GLU A 89 3.28 -0.49 -14.14
N HIS A 90 4.04 -0.96 -15.12
CA HIS A 90 3.53 -1.51 -16.37
C HIS A 90 4.08 -2.91 -16.62
N LYS A 91 3.20 -3.86 -16.90
CA LYS A 91 3.58 -5.24 -17.25
C LYS A 91 3.97 -5.35 -18.71
N VAL A 92 5.23 -5.70 -18.94
CA VAL A 92 5.75 -6.07 -20.26
C VAL A 92 5.35 -7.51 -20.60
N SER A 93 5.27 -8.38 -19.59
CA SER A 93 4.77 -9.75 -19.72
C SER A 93 4.03 -10.17 -18.43
N PRO A 94 3.36 -11.33 -18.40
CA PRO A 94 2.75 -11.80 -17.17
C PRO A 94 3.71 -11.86 -15.98
N SER A 95 4.98 -12.20 -16.25
CA SER A 95 6.01 -12.36 -15.24
C SER A 95 6.90 -11.14 -15.05
N PHE A 96 6.89 -10.15 -15.94
CA PHE A 96 7.79 -8.99 -15.87
C PHE A 96 7.05 -7.67 -15.92
N SER A 97 7.43 -6.73 -15.04
CA SER A 97 6.99 -5.35 -15.09
C SER A 97 8.14 -4.37 -14.92
N VAL A 98 7.91 -3.16 -15.44
CA VAL A 98 8.74 -1.99 -15.25
C VAL A 98 8.00 -1.00 -14.35
N LEU A 99 8.72 -0.26 -13.52
CA LEU A 99 8.18 0.68 -12.56
C LEU A 99 8.95 2.00 -12.66
N GLY A 100 8.23 3.11 -12.63
CA GLY A 100 8.80 4.46 -12.54
C GLY A 100 7.95 5.34 -11.63
N GLY A 101 8.57 6.23 -10.86
CA GLY A 101 7.81 7.08 -9.93
C GLY A 101 8.65 8.02 -9.09
N LEU A 102 8.02 8.54 -8.05
CA LEU A 102 8.59 9.41 -7.03
C LEU A 102 8.29 8.82 -5.64
N ASP A 103 9.27 8.93 -4.75
CA ASP A 103 9.09 8.69 -3.32
C ASP A 103 9.25 9.99 -2.55
N GLY A 104 8.36 10.23 -1.59
CA GLY A 104 8.43 11.34 -0.65
C GLY A 104 8.78 10.84 0.74
N TYR A 105 9.83 11.39 1.34
CA TYR A 105 10.22 11.09 2.71
C TYR A 105 10.01 12.32 3.57
N TRP A 106 8.86 12.37 4.26
CA TRP A 106 8.61 13.36 5.30
C TRP A 106 9.19 12.89 6.62
N ARG A 107 9.94 13.76 7.28
CA ARG A 107 10.55 13.51 8.59
C ARG A 107 10.32 14.69 9.51
N TYR A 108 9.90 14.37 10.73
CA TYR A 108 9.82 15.26 11.86
C TYR A 108 10.78 14.74 12.92
N ALA A 109 11.68 15.60 13.40
CA ALA A 109 12.57 15.27 14.50
C ALA A 109 12.55 16.38 15.56
N LEU A 110 12.47 15.99 16.83
CA LEU A 110 12.55 16.88 17.98
C LEU A 110 13.67 16.44 18.91
N ASN A 111 14.64 17.34 19.09
CA ASN A 111 15.92 17.03 19.71
C ASN A 111 16.30 18.05 20.77
N ARG A 112 17.09 17.62 21.75
CA ARG A 112 17.74 18.47 22.74
C ARG A 112 19.25 18.38 22.55
N ARG A 113 19.89 19.47 22.15
CA ARG A 113 21.35 19.47 21.98
C ARG A 113 22.06 19.81 23.30
N PRO A 114 23.01 18.98 23.77
CA PRO A 114 23.87 19.33 24.90
C PRO A 114 24.98 20.33 24.51
N THR A 115 25.51 21.00 25.52
CA THR A 115 26.26 22.27 25.52
C THR A 115 27.58 22.31 24.70
N GLY A 116 28.23 21.17 24.42
CA GLY A 116 29.62 21.14 23.93
C GLY A 116 29.87 21.25 22.43
N SER A 117 28.86 21.51 21.59
CA SER A 117 28.97 21.38 20.11
C SER A 117 28.59 22.65 19.34
N LEU A 118 28.75 23.82 19.95
CA LEU A 118 28.31 25.10 19.38
C LEU A 118 29.48 25.92 18.83
N PRO A 119 29.31 26.60 17.69
CA PRO A 119 30.28 27.56 17.19
C PRO A 119 30.55 28.68 18.20
N ALA A 120 31.76 29.24 18.20
CA ALA A 120 32.12 30.36 19.07
C ALA A 120 31.21 31.58 18.80
N GLY A 121 30.75 32.25 19.88
CA GLY A 121 29.92 33.47 19.81
C GLY A 121 28.45 33.32 20.22
N PHE A 122 28.03 32.16 20.73
CA PHE A 122 26.68 31.97 21.28
C PHE A 122 26.62 32.28 22.78
N ASP A 123 25.51 32.90 23.20
CA ASP A 123 25.21 33.25 24.59
C ASP A 123 25.24 32.01 25.52
N PRO A 124 25.91 32.04 26.67
CA PRO A 124 25.89 30.95 27.64
C PRO A 124 24.49 30.58 28.15
N ASP A 125 23.43 31.38 28.02
CA ASP A 125 22.05 30.95 28.32
C ASP A 125 21.47 29.93 27.31
N PHE A 126 22.20 29.63 26.24
CA PHE A 126 21.89 28.61 25.22
C PHE A 126 21.94 27.14 25.74
N ILE A 127 22.04 26.94 27.06
CA ILE A 127 22.35 25.68 27.74
C ILE A 127 21.44 24.49 27.38
N ARG A 128 20.21 24.66 26.86
CA ARG A 128 19.38 23.56 26.34
C ARG A 128 18.44 24.01 25.21
N THR A 129 18.83 23.87 23.95
CA THR A 129 17.96 24.26 22.82
C THR A 129 17.11 23.07 22.35
N VAL A 130 15.80 23.27 22.20
CA VAL A 130 14.93 22.32 21.50
C VAL A 130 15.01 22.59 20.01
N VAL A 131 15.50 21.63 19.27
CA VAL A 131 15.59 21.67 17.82
C VAL A 131 14.41 20.92 17.25
N GLN A 132 13.50 21.63 16.59
CA GLN A 132 12.44 21.06 15.80
C GLN A 132 12.86 21.09 14.33
N MET A 133 12.90 19.94 13.69
CA MET A 133 13.29 19.80 12.30
C MET A 133 12.18 19.12 11.51
N ASN A 134 11.77 19.77 10.43
CA ASN A 134 10.88 19.24 9.42
C ASN A 134 11.66 19.09 8.13
N SER A 135 11.65 17.91 7.51
CA SER A 135 12.24 17.73 6.19
C SER A 135 11.33 16.93 5.26
N LEU A 136 11.30 17.34 3.99
CA LEU A 136 10.75 16.59 2.88
C LEU A 136 11.90 16.30 1.91
N GLU A 137 12.14 15.02 1.65
CA GLU A 137 13.07 14.58 0.62
C GLU A 137 12.28 13.89 -0.49
N VAL A 138 12.44 14.36 -1.72
CA VAL A 138 11.80 13.78 -2.90
C VAL A 138 12.85 13.00 -3.67
N HIS A 139 12.57 11.73 -3.90
CA HIS A 139 13.39 10.83 -4.72
C HIS A 139 12.63 10.49 -5.98
N TYR A 140 13.34 10.30 -7.08
CA TYR A 140 12.80 9.57 -8.20
C TYR A 140 13.22 8.11 -8.11
N LYS A 141 12.45 7.24 -8.74
CA LYS A 141 12.74 5.81 -8.81
C LYS A 141 12.40 5.23 -10.16
N ALA A 142 13.20 4.25 -10.54
CA ALA A 142 12.97 3.40 -11.70
C ALA A 142 13.40 1.98 -11.36
N GLY A 143 12.67 0.98 -11.84
CA GLY A 143 13.00 -0.40 -11.53
C GLY A 143 12.25 -1.42 -12.37
N VAL A 144 12.62 -2.67 -12.15
CA VAL A 144 12.00 -3.83 -12.77
C VAL A 144 11.55 -4.82 -11.71
N ARG A 145 10.49 -5.58 -11.99
CA ARG A 145 9.99 -6.66 -11.13
C ARG A 145 9.77 -7.93 -11.91
N TYR A 146 10.17 -9.05 -11.32
CA TYR A 146 10.00 -10.40 -11.85
C TYR A 146 9.13 -11.24 -10.92
N TYR A 147 7.91 -11.54 -11.37
CA TYR A 147 6.93 -12.38 -10.69
C TYR A 147 7.12 -13.86 -11.03
N TYR A 148 8.10 -14.48 -10.37
CA TYR A 148 8.55 -15.86 -10.65
C TYR A 148 7.43 -16.93 -10.63
N ASN A 149 6.38 -16.73 -9.84
CA ASN A 149 5.27 -17.69 -9.72
C ASN A 149 4.02 -17.35 -10.55
N MET A 150 4.02 -16.26 -11.33
CA MET A 150 2.81 -15.78 -12.00
C MET A 150 2.28 -16.75 -13.06
N ALA A 151 3.16 -17.22 -13.96
CA ALA A 151 2.77 -18.15 -15.02
C ALA A 151 2.13 -19.45 -14.47
N ARG A 152 2.68 -19.98 -13.36
CA ARG A 152 2.13 -21.15 -12.67
C ARG A 152 0.74 -20.87 -12.09
N ARG A 153 0.53 -19.69 -11.50
CA ARG A 153 -0.77 -19.29 -10.92
C ARG A 153 -1.84 -19.08 -11.99
N ILE A 154 -1.47 -18.54 -13.14
CA ILE A 154 -2.38 -18.39 -14.30
C ILE A 154 -2.82 -19.75 -14.81
N LYS A 155 -1.89 -20.67 -15.04
CA LYS A 155 -2.21 -22.05 -15.45
C LYS A 155 -3.14 -22.77 -14.47
N GLN A 156 -3.02 -22.48 -13.17
CA GLN A 156 -3.86 -23.06 -12.12
C GLN A 156 -5.20 -22.32 -11.90
N GLY A 157 -5.51 -21.27 -12.69
CA GLY A 157 -6.71 -20.45 -12.48
C GLY A 157 -6.76 -19.77 -11.11
N LYS A 158 -5.58 -19.55 -10.48
CA LYS A 158 -5.45 -18.89 -9.18
C LYS A 158 -5.25 -17.39 -9.30
N SER A 159 -4.86 -16.92 -10.48
CA SER A 159 -4.65 -15.52 -10.79
C SER A 159 -4.81 -15.32 -12.29
N ALA A 160 -5.33 -14.17 -12.70
CA ALA A 160 -5.17 -13.65 -14.04
C ALA A 160 -3.82 -12.92 -14.15
N ASN A 161 -3.52 -12.37 -15.32
CA ASN A 161 -2.37 -11.50 -15.51
C ASN A 161 -2.57 -10.15 -14.77
N ASN A 162 -2.34 -10.12 -13.46
CA ASN A 162 -2.51 -8.95 -12.60
C ASN A 162 -1.30 -8.76 -11.67
N PHE A 163 -1.33 -7.72 -10.85
CA PHE A 163 -0.23 -7.35 -9.95
C PHE A 163 -0.26 -8.05 -8.58
N SER A 164 -0.91 -9.21 -8.45
CA SER A 164 -0.95 -9.99 -7.20
C SER A 164 0.02 -11.18 -7.25
N GLY A 165 1.24 -10.99 -6.78
CA GLY A 165 2.26 -12.05 -6.81
C GLY A 165 3.44 -11.80 -5.87
N ASN A 166 4.29 -12.82 -5.75
CA ASN A 166 5.60 -12.67 -5.13
C ASN A 166 6.58 -12.31 -6.23
N TYR A 167 7.54 -11.44 -5.95
CA TYR A 167 8.45 -10.91 -6.95
C TYR A 167 9.86 -10.73 -6.42
N PHE A 168 10.82 -10.74 -7.35
CA PHE A 168 12.12 -10.13 -7.18
C PHE A 168 12.13 -8.78 -7.89
N SER A 169 12.83 -7.79 -7.35
CA SER A 169 12.92 -6.47 -7.98
C SER A 169 14.32 -5.91 -7.87
N ALA A 170 14.71 -5.17 -8.91
CA ALA A 170 15.84 -4.27 -8.86
C ALA A 170 15.29 -2.86 -9.05
N VAL A 171 15.56 -1.98 -8.08
CA VAL A 171 15.10 -0.59 -8.10
C VAL A 171 16.29 0.31 -7.91
N TRP A 172 16.38 1.32 -8.76
CA TRP A 172 17.27 2.43 -8.57
C TRP A 172 16.49 3.67 -8.15
N SER A 173 17.01 4.39 -7.15
CA SER A 173 16.42 5.65 -6.69
C SER A 173 17.50 6.66 -6.38
N SER A 174 17.19 7.94 -6.54
CA SER A 174 18.11 9.02 -6.20
C SER A 174 17.35 10.27 -5.77
N PRO A 175 17.90 11.08 -4.84
CA PRO A 175 17.27 12.30 -4.39
C PRO A 175 17.21 13.33 -5.54
N VAL A 176 16.09 14.04 -5.65
CA VAL A 176 15.88 15.17 -6.57
C VAL A 176 15.93 16.48 -5.82
N LYS A 177 15.21 16.57 -4.71
CA LYS A 177 15.05 17.82 -3.97
C LYS A 177 14.85 17.54 -2.49
N GLN A 178 15.47 18.39 -1.66
CA GLN A 178 15.30 18.35 -0.23
C GLN A 178 14.87 19.73 0.27
N PHE A 179 13.80 19.72 1.06
CA PHE A 179 13.28 20.87 1.79
C PHE A 179 13.51 20.59 3.26
N GLN A 180 14.13 21.53 3.98
CA GLN A 180 14.36 21.39 5.41
C GLN A 180 14.07 22.71 6.11
N SER A 181 13.17 22.67 7.09
CA SER A 181 12.93 23.76 8.04
C SER A 181 13.39 23.33 9.42
N THR A 182 14.16 24.19 10.08
CA THR A 182 14.68 23.97 11.43
C THR A 182 14.34 25.15 12.31
N HIS A 183 13.60 24.91 13.38
CA HIS A 183 13.29 25.88 14.41
C HIS A 183 14.08 25.57 15.68
N LEU A 184 14.69 26.61 16.23
CA LEU A 184 15.43 26.55 17.49
C LEU A 184 14.60 27.27 18.55
N TYR A 185 14.23 26.55 19.60
CA TYR A 185 13.47 27.10 20.72
C TYR A 185 14.30 27.09 21.99
N ASN A 186 14.12 28.13 22.80
CA ASN A 186 14.62 28.15 24.17
C ASN A 186 13.74 27.23 25.03
N TRP A 187 14.36 26.26 25.69
CA TRP A 187 13.63 25.29 26.52
C TRP A 187 13.01 25.88 27.79
N ARG A 188 13.49 27.03 28.27
CA ARG A 188 13.09 27.62 29.55
C ARG A 188 11.75 28.34 29.46
N ASP A 189 11.53 29.07 28.38
CA ASP A 189 10.34 29.91 28.14
C ASP A 189 9.56 29.49 26.88
N GLY A 190 10.11 28.59 26.05
CA GLY A 190 9.50 28.15 24.80
C GLY A 190 9.60 29.15 23.65
N SER A 191 10.35 30.25 23.80
CA SER A 191 10.45 31.29 22.78
C SER A 191 11.20 30.79 21.54
N LEU A 192 10.72 31.18 20.35
CA LEU A 192 11.40 30.89 19.09
C LEU A 192 12.63 31.80 18.97
N PHE A 193 13.80 31.19 18.96
CA PHE A 193 15.06 31.91 18.81
C PHE A 193 15.42 32.15 17.35
N LYS A 194 15.32 31.10 16.53
CA LYS A 194 15.72 31.16 15.11
C LYS A 194 14.95 30.16 14.28
N SER A 195 14.55 30.59 13.10
CA SER A 195 14.08 29.72 12.02
C SER A 195 15.14 29.66 10.92
N ILE A 196 15.42 28.47 10.43
CA ILE A 196 16.36 28.24 9.33
C ILE A 196 15.65 27.39 8.28
N GLU A 197 15.49 27.94 7.09
CA GLU A 197 14.95 27.24 5.95
C GLU A 197 16.06 26.97 4.94
N ASN A 198 16.20 25.72 4.53
CA ASN A 198 17.17 25.28 3.55
C ASN A 198 16.45 24.56 2.41
N TYR A 199 16.71 25.04 1.20
CA TYR A 199 16.24 24.44 -0.04
C TYR A 199 17.45 23.96 -0.80
N ARG A 200 17.62 22.64 -0.90
CA ARG A 200 18.75 22.05 -1.61
C ARG A 200 18.25 21.28 -2.82
N LEU A 201 18.74 21.68 -3.99
CA LEU A 201 18.76 20.79 -5.15
C LEU A 201 19.70 19.63 -4.81
N ALA A 202 19.24 18.41 -5.02
CA ALA A 202 20.01 17.22 -4.66
C ALA A 202 21.26 17.02 -5.54
N ASN A 203 21.52 17.90 -6.52
CA ASN A 203 22.75 17.92 -7.33
C ASN A 203 24.04 18.06 -6.49
N GLY A 204 23.96 18.39 -5.20
CA GLY A 204 25.09 18.34 -4.25
C GLY A 204 25.13 17.09 -3.35
N ILE A 205 24.16 16.19 -3.48
CA ILE A 205 24.03 14.92 -2.75
C ILE A 205 23.80 13.82 -3.79
N ASP A 206 24.79 13.56 -4.66
CA ASP A 206 24.81 12.41 -5.56
C ASP A 206 24.81 11.12 -4.73
N THR A 207 23.64 10.69 -4.28
CA THR A 207 23.43 9.41 -3.59
C THR A 207 22.47 8.56 -4.39
N GLY A 208 23.00 7.93 -5.44
CA GLY A 208 22.29 6.88 -6.14
C GLY A 208 22.15 5.66 -5.24
N ARG A 209 20.98 5.03 -5.24
CA ARG A 209 20.71 3.84 -4.43
C ARG A 209 20.27 2.73 -5.35
N LEU A 210 20.92 1.57 -5.26
CA LEU A 210 20.50 0.36 -5.95
C LEU A 210 20.00 -0.62 -4.91
N THR A 211 18.78 -1.09 -5.10
CA THR A 211 18.11 -1.99 -4.16
C THR A 211 17.68 -3.25 -4.88
N ILE A 212 18.03 -4.39 -4.31
CA ILE A 212 17.50 -5.69 -4.72
C ILE A 212 16.50 -6.14 -3.67
N LEU A 213 15.27 -6.44 -4.09
CA LEU A 213 14.15 -6.71 -3.19
C LEU A 213 13.51 -8.06 -3.49
N TYR A 214 13.16 -8.79 -2.44
CA TYR A 214 12.12 -9.82 -2.49
C TYR A 214 10.84 -9.24 -1.90
N GLY A 215 9.71 -9.39 -2.59
CA GLY A 215 8.46 -8.79 -2.15
C GLY A 215 7.22 -9.60 -2.45
N VAL A 216 6.14 -9.19 -1.80
CA VAL A 216 4.81 -9.75 -1.91
C VAL A 216 3.84 -8.60 -2.11
N GLN A 217 3.22 -8.55 -3.29
CA GLN A 217 2.17 -7.60 -3.62
C GLN A 217 0.82 -8.30 -3.70
N ARG A 218 -0.22 -7.71 -3.11
CA ARG A 218 -1.60 -8.23 -3.11
C ARG A 218 -2.59 -7.09 -3.30
N ARG A 219 -3.66 -7.35 -4.05
CA ARG A 219 -4.81 -6.45 -4.16
C ARG A 219 -5.67 -6.49 -2.89
N LEU A 220 -6.18 -5.33 -2.49
CA LEU A 220 -7.18 -5.14 -1.44
C LEU A 220 -8.41 -4.46 -2.03
N GLY A 221 -9.47 -5.21 -2.32
CA GLY A 221 -10.66 -4.64 -2.92
C GLY A 221 -10.43 -4.14 -4.35
N ARG A 222 -11.29 -3.22 -4.79
CA ARG A 222 -11.28 -2.70 -6.17
C ARG A 222 -10.08 -1.81 -6.47
N PHE A 223 -9.69 -1.00 -5.50
CA PHE A 223 -8.71 0.07 -5.67
C PHE A 223 -7.52 -0.04 -4.73
N GLY A 224 -7.50 -0.97 -3.77
CA GLY A 224 -6.42 -1.05 -2.80
C GLY A 224 -5.32 -2.04 -3.21
N TYR A 225 -4.14 -1.87 -2.62
CA TYR A 225 -3.09 -2.88 -2.61
C TYR A 225 -2.27 -2.81 -1.32
N VAL A 226 -1.61 -3.92 -1.01
CA VAL A 226 -0.48 -3.97 -0.07
C VAL A 226 0.73 -4.49 -0.83
N ASP A 227 1.87 -3.85 -0.61
CA ASP A 227 3.16 -4.28 -1.13
C ASP A 227 4.17 -4.31 0.02
N VAL A 228 4.65 -5.50 0.38
CA VAL A 228 5.69 -5.67 1.40
C VAL A 228 6.93 -6.25 0.74
N SER A 229 8.07 -5.60 0.92
CA SER A 229 9.35 -6.03 0.36
C SER A 229 10.53 -5.78 1.28
N ALA A 230 11.55 -6.61 1.13
CA ALA A 230 12.76 -6.57 1.92
C ALA A 230 13.97 -6.95 1.07
N GLY A 231 15.13 -6.36 1.35
CA GLY A 231 16.38 -6.78 0.71
C GLY A 231 17.52 -5.79 0.87
N PRO A 232 18.72 -6.13 0.35
CA PRO A 232 19.88 -5.28 0.46
C PRO A 232 19.75 -4.02 -0.42
N GLU A 233 20.30 -2.92 0.11
CA GLU A 233 20.38 -1.61 -0.51
C GLU A 233 21.85 -1.18 -0.51
N VAL A 234 22.34 -0.69 -1.64
CA VAL A 234 23.69 -0.13 -1.78
C VAL A 234 23.60 1.34 -2.15
N PHE A 235 24.29 2.19 -1.39
CA PHE A 235 24.36 3.63 -1.61
C PHE A 235 25.68 3.98 -2.28
N TYR A 236 25.61 4.71 -3.39
CA TYR A 236 26.75 5.28 -4.09
C TYR A 236 26.78 6.77 -3.83
N ARG A 237 27.77 7.24 -3.06
CA ARG A 237 27.99 8.66 -2.83
C ARG A 237 29.26 9.12 -3.55
N THR A 238 29.15 10.14 -4.38
CA THR A 238 30.34 10.73 -5.06
C THR A 238 31.40 11.09 -4.02
N GLY A 239 32.61 10.53 -4.16
CA GLY A 239 33.74 10.78 -3.26
C GLY A 239 33.73 10.02 -1.92
N ALA A 240 32.84 9.04 -1.72
CA ALA A 240 32.84 8.20 -0.53
C ALA A 240 32.72 6.70 -0.87
N ASN A 241 33.14 5.84 0.05
CA ASN A 241 33.00 4.39 -0.09
C ASN A 241 31.51 4.00 -0.16
N PRO A 242 31.15 3.00 -0.98
CA PRO A 242 29.79 2.51 -1.05
C PRO A 242 29.37 1.97 0.33
N GLN A 243 28.15 2.28 0.73
CA GLN A 243 27.55 1.78 1.97
C GLN A 243 26.49 0.73 1.63
N ALA A 244 26.32 -0.24 2.51
CA ALA A 244 25.27 -1.25 2.38
C ALA A 244 24.31 -1.16 3.58
N ALA A 245 23.02 -1.34 3.33
CA ALA A 245 22.00 -1.47 4.36
C ALA A 245 20.97 -2.53 3.98
N LEU A 246 20.09 -2.84 4.92
CA LEU A 246 18.88 -3.61 4.68
C LEU A 246 17.70 -2.65 4.53
N GLN A 247 16.96 -2.76 3.45
CA GLN A 247 15.72 -2.04 3.22
C GLN A 247 14.51 -2.91 3.53
N LEU A 248 13.56 -2.33 4.25
CA LEU A 248 12.22 -2.87 4.47
C LEU A 248 11.22 -1.82 3.97
N ASN A 249 10.31 -2.23 3.10
CA ASN A 249 9.20 -1.42 2.61
C ASN A 249 7.91 -2.17 2.88
N ALA A 250 6.95 -1.51 3.49
CA ALA A 250 5.57 -1.98 3.52
C ALA A 250 4.72 -0.81 3.07
N LEU A 251 3.91 -0.99 2.05
CA LEU A 251 3.12 0.08 1.44
C LEU A 251 1.69 -0.39 1.39
N ILE A 252 0.80 0.46 1.87
CA ILE A 252 -0.63 0.32 1.66
C ILE A 252 -1.04 1.49 0.82
N GLY A 253 -1.84 1.22 -0.20
CA GLY A 253 -2.12 2.25 -1.19
C GLY A 253 -3.30 1.99 -2.07
N PHE A 254 -3.58 2.99 -2.89
CA PHE A 254 -4.54 2.90 -3.97
C PHE A 254 -3.82 2.60 -5.27
N GLY A 255 -4.43 1.75 -6.10
CA GLY A 255 -4.07 1.69 -7.48
C GLY A 255 -5.15 1.18 -8.41
N TRP A 256 -5.18 1.83 -9.56
CA TRP A 256 -6.15 1.65 -10.63
C TRP A 256 -5.48 1.17 -11.91
#